data_AF-A0A368T2K1-F1
#
_entry.id   AF-A0A368T2K1-F1
#
_cell.length_a   1.000
_cell.length_b   1.000
_cell.length_c   1.000
_cell.angle_alpha   90.00
_cell.angle_beta   90.00
_cell.angle_gamma   90.00
#
_symmetry.space_group_name_H-M   'P 1'
#
loop_
_entity.id
_entity.type
_entity.pdbx_description
1 polymer ?
#
loop_
_entity_poly.entity_id
_entity_poly.type
_entity_poly.pdbx_seq_one_letter_code
_entity_poly.pdbx_strand_id
1 'polypeptide(L)' 'MAIAVDLSTVLDKAWQDKDLTEVLAAPVSALKGVSDRDGELLKEAFNIVTVADLANNKYFANAAALVAVAKATGA' A
#
# COMPACT_ATOMS: atom_id res chain seq x y z
N MET A 1 13.16 9.25 -16.84
CA MET A 1 13.90 8.89 -15.61
C MET A 1 13.11 7.79 -14.92
N ALA A 2 13.54 6.54 -15.02
CA ALA A 2 12.93 5.45 -14.25
C ALA A 2 13.46 5.57 -12.82
N ILE A 3 12.69 6.23 -11.96
CA ILE A 3 12.83 6.07 -10.52
C ILE A 3 12.48 4.61 -10.24
N ALA A 4 13.50 3.74 -10.23
CA ALA A 4 13.40 2.43 -9.61
C ALA A 4 13.19 2.71 -8.12
N VAL A 5 11.93 2.88 -7.74
CA VAL A 5 11.55 2.89 -6.33
C VAL A 5 11.98 1.53 -5.82
N ASP A 6 12.84 1.51 -4.81
CA ASP A 6 13.30 0.28 -4.19
C ASP A 6 12.15 -0.30 -3.36
N LEU A 7 11.21 -0.93 -4.07
CA LEU A 7 9.98 -1.49 -3.52
C LEU A 7 10.26 -2.70 -2.62
N SER A 8 11.51 -3.16 -2.57
CA SER A 8 12.00 -4.22 -1.69
C SER A 8 11.78 -3.95 -0.20
N THR A 9 11.64 -2.67 0.17
CA THR A 9 11.41 -2.23 1.54
C THR A 9 9.93 -2.26 1.95
N VAL A 10 9.02 -2.18 0.97
CA VAL A 10 7.56 -2.02 1.17
C VAL A 10 6.76 -3.23 0.68
N LEU A 11 7.29 -4.02 -0.26
CA LEU A 11 6.65 -5.22 -0.80
C LEU A 11 7.28 -6.49 -0.25
N ASP A 12 6.43 -7.51 -0.08
CA ASP A 12 6.88 -8.85 0.21
C ASP A 12 7.78 -9.39 -0.91
N LYS A 13 8.73 -10.27 -0.59
CA LYS A 13 9.70 -10.83 -1.55
C LYS A 13 9.03 -11.42 -2.78
N ALA A 14 7.84 -12.02 -2.65
CA ALA A 14 7.10 -12.59 -3.77
C ALA A 14 6.64 -11.54 -4.82
N TRP A 15 6.66 -10.25 -4.46
CA TRP A 15 6.15 -9.14 -5.26
C TRP A 15 7.22 -8.12 -5.68
N GLN A 16 8.48 -8.31 -5.29
CA GLN A 16 9.58 -7.37 -5.58
C GLN A 16 10.00 -7.37 -7.05
N ASP A 17 9.88 -8.52 -7.73
CA ASP A 17 10.27 -8.69 -9.14
C ASP A 17 9.09 -8.47 -10.12
N LYS A 18 7.92 -8.08 -9.60
CA LYS A 18 6.70 -7.87 -10.40
C LYS A 18 6.55 -6.43 -10.86
N ASP A 19 5.89 -6.26 -11.99
CA ASP A 19 5.53 -4.93 -12.49
C ASP A 19 4.63 -4.19 -11.49
N LEU A 20 4.80 -2.87 -11.39
CA LEU A 20 4.03 -2.02 -10.47
C LEU A 20 2.52 -2.18 -10.67
N THR A 21 2.06 -2.40 -11.90
CA THR A 21 0.65 -2.67 -12.20
C THR A 21 0.15 -3.99 -11.63
N GLU A 22 0.98 -5.04 -11.62
CA GLU A 22 0.65 -6.31 -10.97
C GLU A 22 0.62 -6.17 -9.45
N VAL A 23 1.59 -5.44 -8.89
CA VAL A 23 1.65 -5.14 -7.46
C VAL A 23 0.43 -4.33 -7.00
N LEU A 24 -0.01 -3.37 -7.80
CA LEU A 24 -1.21 -2.57 -7.49
C LEU A 24 -2.49 -3.42 -7.52
N ALA A 25 -2.58 -4.39 -8.43
CA ALA A 25 -3.67 -5.36 -8.49
C ALA A 25 -3.55 -6.49 -7.45
N ALA A 26 -2.40 -6.59 -6.78
CA ALA A 26 -2.15 -7.60 -5.75
C ALA A 26 -3.02 -7.37 -4.51
N PRO A 27 -3.30 -8.44 -3.73
CA PRO A 27 -3.94 -8.30 -2.44
C PRO A 27 -3.07 -7.46 -1.49
N VAL A 28 -3.69 -6.82 -0.49
CA VAL A 28 -2.96 -6.04 0.52
C VAL A 28 -1.91 -6.84 1.31
N SER A 29 -2.01 -8.17 1.36
CA SER A 29 -0.97 -9.06 1.92
C SER A 29 0.31 -9.12 1.09
N ALA A 30 0.32 -8.56 -0.12
CA ALA A 30 1.55 -8.31 -0.89
C ALA A 30 2.45 -7.24 -0.27
N LEU A 31 1.89 -6.40 0.61
CA LEU A 31 2.67 -5.42 1.36
C LEU A 31 3.40 -6.10 2.52
N LYS A 32 4.67 -5.76 2.67
CA LYS A 32 5.50 -6.32 3.72
C LYS A 32 4.94 -5.95 5.09
N GLY A 33 4.65 -6.96 5.91
CA GLY A 33 4.11 -6.79 7.26
C GLY A 33 2.58 -6.82 7.34
N VAL A 34 1.88 -7.04 6.23
CA VAL A 34 0.44 -7.33 6.21
C VAL A 34 0.26 -8.82 6.05
N SER A 35 -0.32 -9.49 7.04
CA SER A 35 -0.66 -10.92 6.92
C SER A 35 -1.97 -11.10 6.15
N ASP A 36 -2.26 -12.33 5.69
CA ASP A 36 -3.56 -12.63 5.06
C ASP A 36 -4.74 -12.30 5.98
N ARG A 37 -4.56 -12.48 7.30
CA ARG A 37 -5.56 -12.15 8.31
C ARG A 37 -5.83 -10.64 8.38
N ASP A 38 -4.80 -9.81 8.27
CA ASP A 38 -4.95 -8.36 8.24
C ASP A 38 -5.66 -7.92 6.94
N GLY A 39 -5.37 -8.59 5.83
CA GLY A 39 -6.06 -8.37 4.56
C GLY A 39 -7.55 -8.70 4.60
N GLU A 40 -7.94 -9.78 5.26
CA GLU A 40 -9.35 -10.11 5.50
C GLU A 40 -10.08 -9.03 6.31
N LEU A 41 -9.45 -8.52 7.38
CA LEU A 41 -10.04 -7.47 8.21
C LEU A 41 -10.21 -6.15 7.45
N LEU A 42 -9.23 -5.77 6.62
CA LEU A 42 -9.32 -4.60 5.75
C LEU A 42 -10.45 -4.75 4.71
N LYS A 43 -10.65 -5.97 4.20
CA LYS A 43 -11.77 -6.29 3.32
C LYS A 43 -13.11 -6.21 4.05
N GLU A 44 -13.24 -6.77 5.25
CA GLU A 44 -14.50 -6.71 6.00
C GLU A 44 -14.86 -5.29 6.45
N ALA A 45 -13.87 -4.54 6.96
CA ALA A 45 -14.11 -3.21 7.53
C ALA A 45 -14.27 -2.11 6.47
N PHE A 46 -13.49 -2.18 5.38
CA PHE A 46 -13.38 -1.09 4.40
C PHE A 46 -13.64 -1.53 2.96
N ASN A 47 -13.95 -2.82 2.72
CA ASN A 47 -14.09 -3.42 1.39
C ASN A 47 -12.85 -3.24 0.50
N ILE A 48 -11.67 -3.23 1.13
CA ILE A 48 -10.37 -3.10 0.46
C ILE A 48 -9.82 -4.50 0.20
N VAL A 49 -9.52 -4.83 -1.05
CA VAL A 49 -8.93 -6.13 -1.41
C VAL A 49 -7.52 -5.93 -1.96
N THR A 50 -7.32 -4.93 -2.80
CA THR A 50 -6.05 -4.70 -3.49
C THR A 50 -5.24 -3.54 -2.90
N VAL A 51 -3.94 -3.51 -3.20
CA VAL A 51 -3.07 -2.38 -2.85
C VAL A 51 -3.59 -1.08 -3.49
N ALA A 52 -4.10 -1.15 -4.72
CA ALA A 52 -4.74 -0.01 -5.38
C ALA A 52 -6.00 0.45 -4.66
N ASP A 53 -6.84 -0.46 -4.17
CA ASP A 53 -8.03 -0.11 -3.40
C ASP A 53 -7.66 0.57 -2.08
N LEU A 54 -6.58 0.11 -1.44
CA LEU A 54 -6.08 0.71 -0.21
C LEU A 54 -5.65 2.15 -0.43
N ALA A 55 -4.92 2.42 -1.52
CA ALA A 55 -4.48 3.76 -1.88
C ALA A 55 -5.63 4.68 -2.34
N ASN A 56 -6.64 4.14 -3.04
CA ASN A 56 -7.79 4.91 -3.53
C ASN A 56 -8.85 5.15 -2.45
N ASN A 57 -8.75 4.50 -1.28
CA ASN A 57 -9.70 4.72 -0.21
C ASN A 57 -9.53 6.12 0.40
N LYS A 58 -10.61 6.92 0.39
CA LYS A 58 -10.62 8.31 0.89
C LYS A 58 -10.06 8.47 2.32
N TYR A 59 -10.26 7.50 3.20
CA TYR A 59 -9.78 7.59 4.59
C TYR A 59 -8.26 7.43 4.66
N PHE A 60 -7.73 6.44 3.96
CA PHE A 60 -6.29 6.17 3.89
C PHE A 60 -5.55 7.25 3.11
N ALA A 61 -6.11 7.70 1.98
CA ALA A 61 -5.55 8.79 1.19
C ALA A 61 -5.47 10.10 2.00
N ASN A 62 -6.53 10.45 2.73
CA ASN A 62 -6.53 11.63 3.59
C ASN A 62 -5.52 11.49 4.75
N ALA A 63 -5.46 10.32 5.40
CA ALA A 63 -4.48 10.08 6.46
C ALA A 63 -3.04 10.17 5.96
N ALA A 64 -2.73 9.55 4.82
CA ALA A 64 -1.42 9.64 4.18
C ALA A 64 -1.07 11.08 3.80
N ALA A 65 -2.03 11.84 3.26
CA ALA A 65 -1.86 13.25 2.95
C ALA A 65 -1.58 14.09 4.21
N LEU A 66 -2.30 13.85 5.31
CA LEU A 66 -2.06 14.55 6.59
C LEU A 66 -0.65 14.29 7.12
N VAL A 67 -0.19 13.04 7.08
CA VAL A 67 1.19 12.67 7.48
C VAL A 67 2.22 13.32 6.55
N ALA A 68 1.96 13.32 5.24
CA ALA A 68 2.84 13.96 4.28
C ALA A 68 2.94 15.47 4.51
N VAL A 69 1.82 16.14 4.80
CA VAL A 69 1.77 17.55 5.18
C VAL A 69 2.54 17.78 6.47
N ALA A 70 2.30 17.00 7.53
CA ALA A 70 3.01 17.12 8.80
C ALA A 70 4.53 16.98 8.63
N LYS A 71 4.97 16.00 7.84
CA LYS A 71 6.38 15.77 7.50
C LYS A 71 6.97 16.92 6.69
N ALA A 72 6.20 17.52 5.79
CA ALA A 72 6.62 18.67 5.00
C ALA A 72 6.69 19.97 5.83
N THR A 73 5.82 20.12 6.83
CA THR A 73 5.77 21.29 7.72
C THR A 73 6.64 21.18 8.96
N GLY A 74 7.29 20.04 9.19
CA GLY A 74 8.25 19.84 10.31
C GLY A 74 7.62 19.91 11.70
N ALA A 75 6.34 19.51 11.81
CA ALA A 75 5.62 19.41 13.09
C ALA A 75 5.94 18.10 13.82
#